data_AF-A0A6I9NX82-F1
#
_entry.id   AF-A0A6I9NX82-F1
#
_cell.length_a   1.000
_cell.length_b   1.000
_cell.length_c   1.000
_cell.angle_alpha   90.00
_cell.angle_beta   90.00
_cell.angle_gamma   90.00
#
_symmetry.space_group_name_H-M   'P 1'
#
loop_
_entity.id
_entity.type
_entity.pdbx_description
1 polymer ?
#
loop_
_entity_poly.entity_id
_entity_poly.type
_entity_poly.pdbx_seq_one_letter_code
_entity_poly.pdbx_strand_id
1 'polypeptide(L)'
;MAGEKSEEDTVSEYLGQNPELAQWVDTFRSYSESNKQWVARREFILRNMEAFPTLEHGVPSSSLDRLLSLSMVWANNVFLGCCYPQAVMDKIKEMGDGIVVQDAPVHKTTKDGIQGRGKRSATTGNAINTCNKANYCIYLAVTVNDEAEILLFNQE
;
A
#
# COMPACT_ATOMS: atom_id res chain seq x y z
N MET A 1 26.82 -19.76 5.00
CA MET A 1 25.88 -18.78 5.59
C MET A 1 25.18 -18.12 4.42
N ALA A 2 23.91 -18.46 4.18
CA ALA A 2 23.11 -17.79 3.17
C ALA A 2 22.53 -16.54 3.83
N GLY A 3 23.00 -15.36 3.43
CA GLY A 3 22.46 -14.10 3.91
C GLY A 3 21.01 -14.00 3.44
N GLU A 4 20.10 -13.75 4.37
CA GLU A 4 18.74 -13.31 4.08
C GLU A 4 18.88 -11.99 3.31
N LYS A 5 18.81 -12.05 1.99
CA LYS A 5 18.76 -10.86 1.14
C LYS A 5 17.45 -10.16 1.49
N SER A 6 17.54 -9.01 2.17
CA SER A 6 16.38 -8.19 2.50
C SER A 6 15.59 -7.92 1.23
N GLU A 7 14.26 -8.11 1.23
CA GLU A 7 13.41 -7.99 0.03
C GLU A 7 13.53 -6.62 -0.68
N GLU A 8 13.86 -5.57 0.08
CA GLU A 8 14.20 -4.23 -0.44
C GLU A 8 15.37 -4.26 -1.46
N ASP A 9 16.30 -5.19 -1.26
CA ASP A 9 17.46 -5.43 -2.13
C ASP A 9 17.06 -6.15 -3.44
N THR A 10 15.97 -6.92 -3.44
CA THR A 10 15.44 -7.59 -4.64
C THR A 10 14.76 -6.61 -5.59
N VAL A 11 13.92 -5.70 -5.08
CA VAL A 11 13.25 -4.69 -5.91
C VAL A 11 14.25 -3.70 -6.49
N SER A 12 15.23 -3.27 -5.69
CA SER A 12 16.29 -2.36 -6.14
C SER A 12 17.14 -2.98 -7.26
N GLU A 13 17.52 -4.26 -7.13
CA GLU A 13 18.25 -4.98 -8.18
C GLU A 13 17.44 -5.09 -9.48
N TYR A 14 16.16 -5.46 -9.38
CA TYR A 14 15.27 -5.56 -10.54
C TYR A 14 15.13 -4.23 -11.29
N LEU A 15 14.95 -3.12 -10.56
CA LEU A 15 14.88 -1.79 -11.17
C LEU A 15 16.23 -1.34 -11.76
N GLY A 16 17.35 -1.76 -11.17
CA GLY A 16 18.68 -1.51 -11.73
C GLY A 16 18.91 -2.21 -13.08
N GLN A 17 18.26 -3.36 -13.29
CA GLN A 17 18.28 -4.10 -14.57
C GLN A 17 17.29 -3.51 -15.60
N ASN A 18 16.28 -2.75 -15.16
CA ASN A 18 15.20 -2.22 -16.00
C ASN A 18 15.05 -0.70 -15.83
N PRO A 19 15.98 0.12 -16.35
CA PRO A 19 16.03 1.55 -16.10
C PRO A 19 14.82 2.32 -16.65
N GLU A 20 14.26 1.90 -17.79
CA GLU A 20 13.05 2.52 -18.36
C GLU A 20 11.82 2.29 -17.47
N LEU A 21 11.67 1.07 -16.95
CA LEU A 21 10.62 0.73 -16.00
C LEU A 21 10.79 1.53 -14.71
N ALA A 22 12.02 1.64 -14.20
CA ALA A 22 12.30 2.43 -13.01
C ALA A 22 11.88 3.90 -13.17
N GLN A 23 12.26 4.53 -14.28
CA GLN A 23 11.86 5.91 -14.59
C GLN A 23 10.35 6.06 -14.69
N TRP A 24 9.68 5.13 -15.39
CA TRP A 24 8.23 5.16 -15.54
C TRP A 24 7.51 5.00 -14.20
N VAL A 25 7.91 4.01 -13.38
CA VAL A 25 7.29 3.78 -12.07
C VAL A 25 7.55 4.95 -11.12
N ASP A 26 8.73 5.56 -11.15
CA ASP A 26 9.04 6.75 -10.34
C ASP A 26 8.15 7.96 -10.69
N THR A 27 7.52 8.01 -11.87
CA THR A 27 6.51 9.05 -12.19
C THR A 27 5.24 8.94 -11.36
N PHE A 28 4.95 7.77 -10.78
CA PHE A 28 3.74 7.57 -9.96
C PHE A 28 3.87 8.12 -8.55
N ARG A 29 5.07 8.52 -8.13
CA ARG A 29 5.32 9.04 -6.79
C ARG A 29 4.58 10.37 -6.59
N SER A 30 3.81 10.46 -5.50
CA SER A 30 3.16 11.68 -5.06
C SER A 30 4.08 12.53 -4.19
N TYR A 31 3.92 13.86 -4.28
CA TYR A 31 4.70 14.84 -3.53
C TYR A 31 4.55 14.68 -2.01
N SER A 32 3.37 14.28 -1.54
CA SER A 32 3.07 14.15 -0.11
C SER A 32 3.57 12.84 0.51
N GLU A 33 4.16 11.95 -0.29
CA GLU A 33 4.66 10.65 0.19
C GLU A 33 6.06 10.75 0.78
N SER A 34 6.19 10.22 2.00
CA SER A 34 7.51 9.96 2.59
C SER A 34 8.28 8.91 1.78
N ASN A 35 9.61 8.91 1.89
CA ASN A 35 10.44 7.89 1.21
C ASN A 35 10.05 6.46 1.62
N LYS A 36 9.72 6.23 2.90
CA LYS A 36 9.31 4.90 3.40
C LYS A 36 7.99 4.45 2.75
N GLN A 37 7.02 5.35 2.65
CA GLN A 37 5.76 5.09 1.95
C GLN A 37 5.99 4.77 0.48
N TRP A 38 6.81 5.58 -0.20
CA TRP A 38 7.08 5.39 -1.62
C TRP A 38 7.77 4.06 -1.91
N VAL A 39 8.80 3.68 -1.14
CA VAL A 39 9.50 2.40 -1.34
C VAL A 39 8.55 1.22 -1.23
N ALA A 40 7.72 1.20 -0.19
CA ALA A 40 6.73 0.15 0.01
C ALA A 40 5.63 0.15 -1.08
N ARG A 41 5.14 1.33 -1.47
CA ARG A 41 4.10 1.44 -2.52
C ARG A 41 4.64 1.06 -3.89
N ARG A 42 5.89 1.42 -4.20
CA ARG A 42 6.58 1.04 -5.43
C ARG A 42 6.71 -0.47 -5.55
N GLU A 43 7.06 -1.14 -4.46
CA GLU A 43 7.09 -2.60 -4.40
C GLU A 43 5.69 -3.21 -4.59
N PHE A 44 4.65 -2.63 -3.96
CA PHE A 44 3.27 -3.05 -4.18
C PHE A 44 2.87 -2.97 -5.66
N ILE A 45 3.21 -1.87 -6.34
CA ILE A 45 2.94 -1.69 -7.77
C ILE A 45 3.63 -2.81 -8.56
N LEU A 46 4.96 -2.94 -8.43
CA LEU A 46 5.77 -3.87 -9.22
C LEU A 46 5.32 -5.33 -9.06
N ARG A 47 5.02 -5.77 -7.83
CA ARG A 47 4.57 -7.14 -7.57
C ARG A 47 3.20 -7.46 -8.16
N ASN A 48 2.36 -6.45 -8.38
CA ASN A 48 0.99 -6.64 -8.85
C ASN A 48 0.80 -6.33 -10.34
N MET A 49 1.79 -5.78 -11.04
CA MET A 49 1.65 -5.41 -12.46
C MET A 49 1.21 -6.58 -13.36
N GLU A 50 1.77 -7.78 -13.15
CA GLU A 50 1.42 -8.96 -13.95
C GLU A 50 -0.03 -9.44 -13.75
N ALA A 51 -0.68 -9.05 -12.65
CA ALA A 51 -2.09 -9.37 -12.40
C ALA A 51 -3.07 -8.52 -13.22
N PHE A 52 -2.57 -7.50 -13.94
CA PHE A 52 -3.36 -6.61 -14.80
C PHE A 52 -2.96 -6.84 -16.27
N PRO A 53 -3.61 -7.77 -16.98
CA PRO A 53 -3.15 -8.26 -18.30
C PRO A 53 -3.20 -7.22 -19.43
N THR A 54 -3.83 -6.08 -19.19
CA THR A 54 -3.93 -4.94 -20.13
C THR A 54 -2.96 -3.81 -19.79
N LEU A 55 -2.11 -4.00 -18.78
CA LEU A 55 -1.14 -3.00 -18.35
C LEU A 55 0.10 -3.05 -19.24
N GLU A 56 0.30 -1.99 -20.01
CA GLU A 56 1.48 -1.77 -20.84
C GLU A 56 2.24 -0.55 -20.32
N HIS A 57 3.58 -0.62 -20.25
CA HIS A 57 4.38 0.49 -19.75
C HIS A 57 4.23 1.72 -20.66
N GLY A 58 4.02 2.89 -20.05
CA GLY A 58 3.87 4.16 -20.76
C GLY A 58 2.50 4.38 -21.41
N VAL A 59 1.56 3.43 -21.30
CA VAL A 59 0.21 3.56 -21.87
C VAL A 59 -0.82 3.76 -20.74
N PRO A 60 -1.55 4.89 -20.71
CA PRO A 60 -2.63 5.07 -19.74
C PRO A 60 -3.74 4.05 -20.00
N SER A 61 -4.24 3.42 -18.93
CA SER A 61 -5.34 2.46 -19.00
C SER A 61 -6.10 2.41 -17.68
N SER A 62 -7.39 2.06 -17.74
CA SER A 62 -8.21 1.87 -16.54
C SER A 62 -7.64 0.81 -15.58
N SER A 63 -6.87 -0.14 -16.11
CA SER A 63 -6.19 -1.17 -15.33
C SER A 63 -4.99 -0.62 -14.56
N LEU A 64 -4.22 0.29 -15.18
CA LEU A 64 -3.19 1.06 -14.50
C LEU A 64 -3.81 1.95 -13.41
N ASP A 65 -4.87 2.70 -13.72
CA ASP A 65 -5.52 3.59 -12.75
C ASP A 65 -6.05 2.81 -11.53
N ARG A 66 -6.61 1.62 -11.76
CA ARG A 66 -7.07 0.73 -10.71
C ARG A 66 -5.92 0.21 -9.84
N LEU A 67 -4.81 -0.20 -10.44
CA LEU A 67 -3.61 -0.64 -9.70
C LEU A 67 -3.04 0.49 -8.85
N LEU A 68 -2.90 1.69 -9.43
CA LEU A 68 -2.39 2.86 -8.71
C LEU A 68 -3.31 3.24 -7.55
N SER A 69 -4.62 3.21 -7.76
CA SER A 69 -5.62 3.45 -6.70
C SER A 69 -5.49 2.43 -5.56
N LEU A 70 -5.40 1.13 -5.88
CA LEU A 70 -5.22 0.08 -4.88
C LEU A 70 -3.90 0.22 -4.12
N SER A 71 -2.81 0.58 -4.81
CA SER A 71 -1.50 0.84 -4.18
C SER A 71 -1.56 1.96 -3.15
N MET A 72 -2.33 3.01 -3.44
CA MET A 72 -2.47 4.16 -2.56
C MET A 72 -3.37 3.83 -1.36
N VAL A 73 -4.47 3.11 -1.57
CA VAL A 73 -5.34 2.61 -0.49
C VAL A 73 -4.56 1.70 0.44
N TRP A 74 -3.74 0.79 -0.10
CA TRP A 74 -2.87 -0.07 0.69
C TRP A 74 -1.85 0.73 1.51
N ALA A 75 -1.14 1.67 0.88
CA ALA A 75 -0.18 2.53 1.58
C ALA A 75 -0.85 3.36 2.69
N ASN A 76 -2.03 3.92 2.44
CA ASN A 76 -2.76 4.67 3.46
C ASN A 76 -3.23 3.80 4.62
N ASN A 77 -3.70 2.58 4.35
CA ASN A 77 -4.02 1.64 5.41
C ASN A 77 -2.78 1.30 6.25
N VAL A 78 -1.65 0.97 5.62
CA VAL A 78 -0.42 0.58 6.33
C VAL A 78 0.19 1.74 7.12
N PHE A 79 0.36 2.91 6.49
CA PHE A 79 1.12 4.02 7.07
C PHE A 79 0.26 5.03 7.84
N LEU A 80 -1.04 5.15 7.51
CA LEU A 80 -1.94 6.13 8.13
C LEU A 80 -3.10 5.48 8.91
N GLY A 81 -3.29 4.16 8.82
CA GLY A 81 -4.35 3.44 9.53
C GLY A 81 -5.73 3.69 8.93
N CYS A 82 -5.81 4.16 7.69
CA CYS A 82 -7.07 4.41 6.99
C CYS A 82 -7.85 3.11 6.77
N CYS A 83 -9.17 3.23 6.82
CA CYS A 83 -10.12 2.13 6.73
C CYS A 83 -11.04 2.31 5.52
N TYR A 84 -11.31 1.22 4.81
CA TYR A 84 -12.11 1.17 3.58
C TYR A 84 -13.17 0.06 3.69
N PRO A 85 -14.13 -0.05 2.74
CA PRO A 85 -15.07 -1.16 2.73
C PRO A 85 -14.35 -2.53 2.79
N GLN A 86 -14.96 -3.50 3.49
CA GLN A 86 -14.32 -4.79 3.76
C GLN A 86 -13.78 -5.49 2.51
N ALA A 87 -14.55 -5.46 1.41
CA ALA A 87 -14.11 -6.04 0.13
C ALA A 87 -12.81 -5.42 -0.40
N VAL A 88 -12.62 -4.11 -0.21
CA VAL A 88 -11.38 -3.41 -0.57
C VAL A 88 -10.27 -3.81 0.38
N MET A 89 -10.55 -3.87 1.69
CA MET A 89 -9.58 -4.28 2.71
C MET A 89 -9.03 -5.69 2.46
N ASP A 90 -9.91 -6.65 2.14
CA ASP A 90 -9.53 -8.02 1.82
C ASP A 90 -8.66 -8.06 0.56
N LYS A 91 -9.03 -7.28 -0.46
CA LYS A 91 -8.28 -7.22 -1.71
C LYS A 91 -6.89 -6.62 -1.55
N ILE A 92 -6.74 -5.49 -0.85
CA ILE A 92 -5.42 -4.88 -0.64
C ILE A 92 -4.54 -5.74 0.27
N LYS A 93 -5.13 -6.53 1.17
CA LYS A 93 -4.39 -7.47 2.03
C LYS A 93 -3.85 -8.65 1.22
N GLU A 94 -4.65 -9.20 0.32
CA GLU A 94 -4.21 -10.23 -0.63
C GLU A 94 -3.10 -9.73 -1.55
N MET A 95 -3.28 -8.56 -2.17
CA MET A 95 -2.30 -7.97 -3.10
C MET A 95 -1.01 -7.51 -2.43
N GLY A 96 -1.08 -7.15 -1.14
CA GLY A 96 0.07 -6.74 -0.35
C GLY A 96 0.77 -7.89 0.37
N ASP A 97 0.35 -9.13 0.15
CA ASP A 97 0.93 -10.28 0.83
C ASP A 97 2.43 -10.42 0.49
N GLY A 98 3.21 -10.77 1.50
CA GLY A 98 4.65 -10.85 1.42
C GLY A 98 5.38 -9.50 1.35
N ILE A 99 4.73 -8.33 1.33
CA ILE A 99 5.45 -7.04 1.36
C ILE A 99 5.79 -6.68 2.80
N VAL A 100 7.09 -6.64 3.12
CA VAL A 100 7.55 -6.35 4.48
C VAL A 100 7.85 -4.86 4.65
N VAL A 101 6.98 -4.15 5.37
CA VAL A 101 7.21 -2.74 5.72
C VAL A 101 7.98 -2.64 7.04
N GLN A 102 9.25 -2.23 6.96
CA GLN A 102 10.08 -1.99 8.16
C GLN A 102 9.54 -0.81 8.98
N ASP A 103 9.48 -0.98 10.30
CA ASP A 103 8.97 0.02 11.26
C ASP A 103 7.57 0.56 10.91
N ALA A 104 6.66 -0.32 10.49
CA ALA A 104 5.28 0.09 10.22
C ALA A 104 4.68 0.83 11.43
N PRO A 105 4.04 1.99 11.24
CA PRO A 105 3.44 2.74 12.34
C PRO A 105 2.45 1.88 13.13
N VAL A 106 2.63 1.79 14.45
CA VAL A 106 1.66 1.12 15.33
C VAL A 106 0.48 2.06 15.53
N HIS A 107 -0.58 1.84 14.77
CA HIS A 107 -1.84 2.58 14.91
C HIS A 107 -2.53 2.16 16.20
N LYS A 108 -2.30 2.92 17.28
CA LYS A 108 -3.10 2.78 18.50
C LYS A 108 -4.47 3.35 18.23
N THR A 109 -5.42 2.51 17.83
CA THR A 109 -6.83 2.88 17.90
C THR A 109 -7.13 3.22 19.36
N THR A 110 -7.51 4.46 19.65
CA THR A 110 -7.87 4.91 21.00
C THR A 110 -9.07 4.13 21.51
N LYS A 111 -8.83 2.95 22.08
CA LYS A 111 -9.82 2.15 22.79
C LYS A 111 -9.22 1.32 23.93
N ASP A 112 -8.09 1.75 24.50
CA ASP A 112 -7.67 1.32 25.84
C ASP A 112 -7.91 2.46 26.83
N GLY A 113 -9.18 2.85 26.94
CA GLY A 113 -9.65 3.58 28.10
C GLY A 113 -9.67 2.63 29.30
N ILE A 114 -8.66 2.75 30.17
CA ILE A 114 -8.71 2.38 31.59
C ILE A 114 -8.93 0.88 31.85
N GLN A 115 -7.85 0.11 31.94
CA GLN A 115 -7.75 -0.96 32.93
C GLN A 115 -6.29 -1.26 33.29
N GLY A 116 -5.96 -1.00 34.55
CA GLY A 116 -4.99 -1.79 35.32
C GLY A 116 -3.51 -1.77 34.90
N ARG A 117 -2.68 -1.18 35.76
CA ARG A 117 -1.25 -1.50 35.87
C ARG A 117 -0.99 -3.01 35.78
N GLY A 118 -0.09 -3.47 34.92
CA GLY A 118 0.48 -4.81 35.08
C GLY A 118 1.14 -5.46 33.86
N LYS A 119 2.48 -5.36 33.82
CA LYS A 119 3.45 -6.32 33.27
C LYS A 119 3.56 -6.48 31.74
N ARG A 120 4.80 -6.23 31.29
CA ARG A 120 5.38 -6.54 29.98
C ARG A 120 5.16 -8.01 29.62
N SER A 121 4.71 -8.27 28.40
CA SER A 121 5.03 -9.50 27.67
C SER A 121 5.09 -9.20 26.18
N ALA A 122 6.25 -9.47 25.57
CA ALA A 122 6.43 -9.49 24.14
C ALA A 122 5.78 -10.77 23.59
N THR A 123 4.81 -10.61 22.70
CA THR A 123 4.28 -11.69 21.88
C THR A 123 3.99 -11.12 20.50
N THR A 124 4.60 -11.73 19.49
CA THR A 124 4.33 -11.57 18.06
C THR A 124 2.82 -11.61 17.82
N GLY A 125 2.21 -10.44 17.74
CA GLY A 125 0.78 -10.27 17.55
C GLY A 125 0.52 -9.76 16.15
N ASN A 126 0.12 -10.67 15.26
CA ASN A 126 -0.49 -10.33 13.99
C ASN A 126 -1.66 -9.38 14.31
N ALA A 127 -1.47 -8.08 14.09
CA ALA A 127 -2.45 -7.05 14.40
C ALA A 127 -3.61 -7.22 13.43
N ILE A 128 -4.62 -7.97 13.86
CA ILE A 128 -5.88 -8.07 13.14
C ILE A 128 -6.57 -6.73 13.36
N ASN A 129 -6.27 -5.76 12.49
CA ASN A 129 -6.87 -4.45 12.49
C ASN A 129 -8.35 -4.61 12.16
N THR A 130 -9.20 -4.72 13.18
CA THR A 130 -10.66 -4.73 12.98
C THR A 130 -11.10 -3.32 12.58
N CYS A 131 -11.24 -3.11 11.27
CA CYS A 131 -11.79 -1.92 10.64
C CYS A 131 -13.24 -1.71 11.11
N ASN A 132 -13.47 -0.76 12.02
CA ASN A 132 -14.83 -0.38 12.43
C ASN A 132 -15.45 0.52 11.35
N LYS A 133 -16.69 0.21 10.97
CA LYS A 133 -17.54 0.82 9.92
C LYS A 133 -17.73 2.36 9.95
N ALA A 134 -17.08 3.09 10.85
CA ALA A 134 -17.47 4.45 11.21
C ALA A 134 -16.73 5.58 10.48
N ASN A 135 -15.69 5.31 9.67
CA ASN A 135 -15.05 6.36 8.87
C ASN A 135 -14.56 5.76 7.55
N TYR A 136 -15.46 5.70 6.56
CA TYR A 136 -15.04 5.48 5.19
C TYR A 136 -14.14 6.67 4.82
N CYS A 137 -12.84 6.43 4.62
CA CYS A 137 -11.99 7.37 3.89
C CYS A 137 -12.40 7.31 2.40
N ILE A 138 -13.60 7.79 2.09
CA ILE A 138 -14.16 7.87 0.73
C ILE A 138 -13.48 8.96 -0.12
N TYR A 139 -12.57 9.73 0.47
CA TYR A 139 -11.82 10.77 -0.22
C TYR A 139 -10.35 10.37 -0.27
N LEU A 140 -10.02 9.35 -1.05
CA LEU A 140 -8.73 9.42 -1.71
C LEU A 140 -8.93 10.21 -3.00
N ALA A 141 -8.55 11.48 -2.94
CA ALA A 141 -8.08 12.16 -4.13
C ALA A 141 -6.86 11.38 -4.62
N VAL A 142 -7.07 10.43 -5.52
CA VAL A 142 -5.98 9.83 -6.29
C VAL A 142 -5.66 10.89 -7.34
N THR A 143 -4.77 11.84 -6.99
CA THR A 143 -4.30 12.85 -7.93
C THR A 143 -3.41 12.17 -8.97
N VAL A 144 -4.03 11.70 -10.04
CA VAL A 144 -3.33 11.31 -11.26
C VAL A 144 -3.69 12.37 -12.30
N ASN A 145 -2.74 13.28 -12.55
CA ASN A 145 -2.73 14.29 -13.62
C ASN A 145 -3.70 15.49 -13.54
N ASP A 146 -3.56 16.34 -12.51
CA ASP A 146 -4.14 17.71 -12.38
C ASP A 146 -5.68 17.86 -12.51
N GLU A 147 -6.39 16.83 -12.94
CA GLU A 147 -7.84 16.73 -12.98
C GLU A 147 -8.28 15.80 -11.85
N ALA A 148 -9.04 16.34 -10.90
CA ALA A 148 -9.54 15.60 -9.75
C ALA A 148 -10.67 14.64 -10.19
N GLU A 149 -10.33 13.54 -10.86
CA GLU A 149 -11.32 12.54 -11.22
C GLU A 149 -11.59 11.61 -10.02
N ILE A 150 -12.83 11.70 -9.51
CA ILE A 150 -13.32 10.84 -8.43
C ILE A 150 -13.58 9.47 -9.04
N LEU A 151 -12.62 8.55 -8.92
CA LEU A 151 -12.88 7.14 -9.22
C LEU A 151 -13.78 6.56 -8.13
N LEU A 152 -15.09 6.60 -8.39
CA LEU A 152 -16.06 5.76 -7.72
C LEU A 152 -15.60 4.30 -7.91
N PHE A 153 -15.14 3.67 -6.82
CA PHE A 153 -15.08 2.22 -6.71
C PHE A 153 -16.53 1.68 -6.73
N ASN A 154 -17.20 1.77 -7.88
CA ASN A 154 -18.38 0.98 -8.16
C ASN A 154 -17.90 -0.37 -8.67
N GLN A 155 -18.35 -1.37 -7.92
CA GLN A 155 -18.20 -2.78 -8.19
C GLN A 155 -19.00 -3.13 -9.46
N GLU A 156 -18.32 -3.59 -10.50
CA GLU A 156 -18.91 -4.53 -11.47
C GLU A 156 -18.30 -5.92 -11.23
#